data_AF-A0A7W9U714-F1
#
_entry.id   AF-A0A7W9U714-F1
#
_cell.length_a   1.000
_cell.length_b   1.000
_cell.length_c   1.000
_cell.angle_alpha   90.00
_cell.angle_beta   90.00
_cell.angle_gamma   90.00
#
_symmetry.space_group_name_H-M   'P 1'
#
loop_
_entity.id
_entity.type
_entity.pdbx_description
1 polymer ?
#
loop_
_entity_poly.entity_id
_entity_poly.type
_entity_poly.pdbx_seq_one_letter_code
_entity_poly.pdbx_strand_id
1 'polypeptide(L)'
;MPNFSWEPLDFLEVLNVVPIEEEYGVSYRYVVSKTPVVLSLTIWPLSCDVELLINYEGVAEPLVQLNLLDCPGARVVRDDRGTHIEFAAANLFNGRYDCADAPPYGFRLQIQPSIQLSTFSYPV
;
A
#
# COMPACT_ATOMS: atom_id res chain seq x y z
N MET A 1 -8.31 19.11 -3.62
CA MET A 1 -8.19 17.95 -2.72
C MET A 1 -6.81 17.38 -2.95
N PRO A 2 -6.01 17.07 -1.91
CA PRO A 2 -4.75 16.37 -2.14
C PRO A 2 -5.08 15.00 -2.76
N ASN A 3 -4.35 14.62 -3.81
CA ASN A 3 -4.38 13.25 -4.32
C ASN A 3 -3.47 12.39 -3.46
N PHE A 4 -3.72 11.09 -3.41
CA PHE A 4 -2.80 10.13 -2.81
C PHE A 4 -1.42 10.28 -3.46
N SER A 5 -0.40 10.50 -2.64
CA SER A 5 0.97 10.66 -3.12
C SER A 5 1.69 9.32 -3.18
N TRP A 6 2.04 8.88 -4.38
CA TRP A 6 2.85 7.68 -4.60
C TRP A 6 3.60 7.76 -5.92
N GLU A 7 4.67 6.97 -6.05
CA GLU A 7 5.41 6.81 -7.30
C GLU A 7 5.07 5.44 -7.93
N PRO A 8 4.29 5.40 -9.04
CA PRO A 8 3.87 4.13 -9.65
C PRO A 8 5.03 3.22 -10.05
N LEU A 9 6.16 3.78 -10.48
CA LEU A 9 7.33 2.99 -10.88
C LEU A 9 7.99 2.29 -9.69
N ASP A 10 8.04 2.96 -8.54
CA ASP A 10 8.51 2.36 -7.29
C ASP A 10 7.61 1.19 -6.87
N PHE A 11 6.28 1.33 -7.01
CA PHE A 11 5.33 0.25 -6.72
C PHE A 11 5.51 -0.93 -7.66
N LEU A 12 5.71 -0.68 -8.96
CA LEU A 12 6.00 -1.71 -9.94
C LEU A 12 7.28 -2.48 -9.59
N GLU A 13 8.34 -1.79 -9.16
CA GLU A 13 9.60 -2.43 -8.77
C GLU A 13 9.42 -3.35 -7.55
N VAL A 14 8.69 -2.90 -6.53
CA VAL A 14 8.52 -3.65 -5.27
C VAL A 14 7.53 -4.80 -5.40
N LEU A 15 6.38 -4.54 -6.03
CA LEU A 15 5.31 -5.53 -6.18
C LEU A 15 5.58 -6.48 -7.35
N ASN A 16 6.41 -6.06 -8.31
CA ASN A 16 6.76 -6.78 -9.53
C ASN A 16 5.53 -7.24 -10.34
N VAL A 17 4.47 -6.42 -10.31
CA VAL A 17 3.23 -6.63 -11.05
C VAL A 17 2.73 -5.29 -11.61
N VAL A 18 2.21 -5.32 -12.82
CA VAL A 18 1.55 -4.16 -13.43
C VAL A 18 0.14 -4.05 -12.83
N PRO A 19 -0.30 -2.87 -12.37
CA PRO A 19 -1.66 -2.72 -11.85
C PRO A 19 -2.70 -2.92 -12.96
N ILE A 20 -3.85 -3.44 -12.57
CA ILE A 20 -5.07 -3.35 -13.37
C ILE A 20 -5.66 -1.98 -13.08
N GLU A 21 -5.76 -1.16 -14.12
CA GLU A 21 -6.30 0.20 -14.04
C GLU A 21 -7.79 0.18 -14.41
N GLU A 22 -8.61 0.84 -13.60
CA GLU A 22 -9.99 1.14 -13.95
C GLU A 22 -10.07 2.31 -14.95
N GLU A 23 -11.18 2.43 -15.67
CA GLU A 23 -11.40 3.50 -16.65
C GLU A 23 -11.11 4.88 -16.02
N TYR A 24 -10.40 5.74 -16.76
CA TYR A 24 -9.97 7.07 -16.30
C TYR A 24 -9.03 7.09 -15.07
N GLY A 25 -8.41 5.96 -14.70
CA GLY A 25 -7.48 5.91 -13.57
C GLY A 25 -8.16 6.11 -12.22
N VAL A 26 -9.44 5.73 -12.13
CA VAL A 26 -10.23 5.82 -10.88
C VAL A 26 -9.62 4.96 -9.78
N SER A 27 -9.10 3.79 -10.15
CA SER A 27 -8.43 2.89 -9.23
C SER A 27 -7.29 2.13 -9.90
N TYR A 28 -6.29 1.78 -9.08
CA TYR A 28 -5.15 0.95 -9.46
C TYR A 28 -5.13 -0.28 -8.56
N ARG A 29 -5.31 -1.47 -9.14
CA ARG A 29 -5.32 -2.74 -8.40
C ARG A 29 -4.11 -3.59 -8.72
N TYR A 30 -3.26 -3.81 -7.72
CA TYR A 30 -2.11 -4.71 -7.77
C TYR A 30 -2.49 -6.07 -7.17
N VAL A 31 -2.17 -7.15 -7.87
CA VAL A 31 -2.44 -8.52 -7.39
C VAL A 31 -1.14 -9.30 -7.36
N VAL A 32 -0.67 -9.65 -6.17
CA VAL A 32 0.56 -10.41 -5.96
C VAL A 32 0.19 -11.79 -5.45
N SER A 33 0.55 -12.84 -6.20
CA SER A 33 0.30 -14.22 -5.83
C SER A 33 1.57 -14.91 -5.33
N LYS A 34 1.52 -15.44 -4.11
CA LYS A 34 2.49 -16.37 -3.53
C LYS A 34 1.74 -17.56 -2.96
N THR A 35 1.38 -18.51 -3.84
CA THR A 35 0.55 -19.67 -3.51
C THR A 35 0.94 -20.30 -2.17
N PRO A 36 -0.02 -20.52 -1.27
CA PRO A 36 -1.48 -20.34 -1.43
C PRO A 36 -2.01 -18.93 -1.09
N VAL A 37 -1.15 -17.95 -0.82
CA VAL A 37 -1.54 -16.60 -0.39
C VAL A 37 -1.63 -15.65 -1.58
N VAL A 38 -2.70 -14.86 -1.64
CA VAL A 38 -2.88 -13.80 -2.66
C VAL A 38 -3.11 -12.47 -1.98
N LEU A 39 -2.28 -11.48 -2.29
CA LEU A 39 -2.45 -10.10 -1.88
C LEU A 39 -3.14 -9.33 -3.01
N SER A 40 -4.20 -8.61 -2.67
CA SER A 40 -4.81 -7.59 -3.53
C SER A 40 -4.67 -6.23 -2.85
N LEU A 41 -4.02 -5.29 -3.52
CA LEU A 41 -3.89 -3.91 -3.07
C LEU A 41 -4.62 -3.02 -4.08
N THR A 42 -5.66 -2.32 -3.65
CA THR A 42 -6.40 -1.37 -4.47
C THR A 42 -6.16 0.03 -3.93
N ILE A 43 -5.87 0.98 -4.81
CA ILE A 43 -5.69 2.39 -4.45
C ILE A 43 -6.63 3.24 -5.28
N TRP A 44 -7.37 4.14 -4.63
CA TRP A 44 -8.22 5.16 -5.25
C TRP A 44 -7.57 6.54 -5.07
N PRO A 45 -6.77 7.02 -6.05
CA PRO A 45 -5.96 8.23 -5.85
C PRO A 45 -6.76 9.49 -5.58
N LEU A 46 -7.98 9.59 -6.12
CA LEU A 46 -8.84 10.76 -6.00
C LEU A 46 -9.52 10.87 -4.63
N SER A 47 -9.88 9.74 -4.02
CA SER A 47 -10.46 9.71 -2.67
C SER A 47 -9.42 9.48 -1.58
N CYS A 48 -8.17 9.20 -1.95
CA CYS A 48 -7.10 8.83 -1.02
C CYS A 48 -7.38 7.54 -0.25
N ASP A 49 -8.20 6.64 -0.80
CA ASP A 49 -8.51 5.37 -0.14
C ASP A 49 -7.54 4.27 -0.59
N VAL A 50 -7.22 3.37 0.34
CA VAL A 50 -6.44 2.15 0.09
C VAL A 50 -7.18 0.97 0.69
N GLU A 51 -7.38 -0.07 -0.11
CA GLU A 51 -7.82 -1.38 0.36
C GLU A 51 -6.69 -2.38 0.19
N LEU A 52 -6.47 -3.19 1.23
CA LEU A 52 -5.55 -4.31 1.21
C LEU A 52 -6.26 -5.57 1.68
N LEU A 53 -6.30 -6.57 0.80
CA LEU A 53 -6.86 -7.89 1.05
C LEU A 53 -5.76 -8.94 0.99
N ILE A 54 -5.71 -9.82 1.99
CA ILE A 54 -4.92 -11.05 1.94
C ILE A 54 -5.88 -12.22 1.91
N ASN A 55 -5.89 -12.95 0.80
CA ASN A 55 -6.70 -14.13 0.59
C ASN A 55 -5.84 -15.39 0.67
N TYR A 56 -6.49 -16.51 0.97
CA TYR A 56 -5.88 -17.82 0.96
C TYR A 56 -6.68 -18.75 0.06
N GLU A 57 -5.99 -19.50 -0.79
CA GLU A 57 -6.62 -20.41 -1.74
C GLU A 57 -7.51 -21.45 -1.04
N GLY A 58 -8.78 -21.52 -1.47
CA GLY A 58 -9.79 -22.41 -0.87
C GLY A 58 -10.56 -21.81 0.31
N VAL A 59 -10.25 -20.57 0.72
CA VAL A 59 -11.05 -19.81 1.69
C VAL A 59 -11.83 -18.73 0.94
N ALA A 60 -13.14 -18.65 1.18
CA ALA A 60 -14.02 -17.71 0.47
C ALA A 60 -13.82 -16.24 0.92
N GLU A 61 -13.55 -16.04 2.20
CA GLU A 61 -13.36 -14.74 2.81
C GLU A 61 -11.86 -14.40 2.94
N PRO A 62 -11.48 -13.11 2.88
CA PRO A 62 -10.10 -12.70 3.10
C PRO A 62 -9.66 -13.02 4.54
N LEU A 63 -8.42 -13.51 4.68
CA LEU A 63 -7.78 -13.67 5.99
C LEU A 63 -7.50 -12.30 6.65
N VAL A 64 -7.21 -11.30 5.84
CA VAL A 64 -7.00 -9.92 6.27
C VAL A 64 -7.70 -8.99 5.29
N GLN A 65 -8.48 -8.05 5.81
CA GLN A 65 -9.03 -6.92 5.06
C GLN A 65 -8.73 -5.65 5.83
N LEU A 66 -7.98 -4.74 5.21
CA LEU A 66 -7.70 -3.41 5.73
C LEU A 66 -8.20 -2.35 4.75
N ASN A 67 -8.88 -1.35 5.28
CA ASN A 67 -9.30 -0.16 4.56
C ASN A 67 -8.72 1.07 5.25
N LEU A 68 -7.88 1.83 4.55
CA LEU A 68 -7.43 3.14 4.99
C LEU A 68 -8.10 4.21 4.17
N LEU A 69 -8.93 4.99 4.85
CA LEU A 69 -9.58 6.15 4.29
C LEU A 69 -8.70 7.37 4.46
N ASP A 70 -8.74 8.32 3.53
CA ASP A 70 -7.97 9.57 3.58
C ASP A 70 -6.46 9.33 3.86
N CYS A 71 -5.89 8.29 3.26
CA CYS A 71 -4.48 7.97 3.32
C CYS A 71 -3.69 8.98 2.47
N PRO A 72 -2.82 9.80 3.09
CA PRO A 72 -2.19 10.91 2.37
C PRO A 72 -1.15 10.44 1.35
N GLY A 73 -0.67 9.21 1.48
CA GLY A 73 0.16 8.56 0.48
C GLY A 73 0.96 7.38 1.01
N ALA A 74 1.82 6.88 0.15
CA ALA A 74 2.71 5.79 0.43
C ALA A 74 4.07 5.98 -0.23
N ARG A 75 5.10 5.43 0.39
CA ARG A 75 6.47 5.48 -0.13
C ARG A 75 7.13 4.11 -0.08
N VAL A 76 8.04 3.87 -1.00
CA VAL A 76 8.93 2.71 -0.94
C VAL A 76 10.15 3.07 -0.09
N VAL A 77 10.46 2.21 0.86
CA VAL A 77 11.65 2.31 1.72
C VAL A 77 12.53 1.09 1.46
N ARG A 78 13.83 1.35 1.29
CA ARG A 78 14.88 0.36 1.06
C ARG A 78 15.89 0.49 2.20
N ASP A 79 15.83 -0.40 3.18
CA ASP A 79 16.70 -0.39 4.36
C ASP A 79 17.35 -1.77 4.62
N ASP A 80 18.00 -1.93 5.77
CA ASP A 80 18.67 -3.17 6.18
C ASP A 80 17.70 -4.34 6.43
N ARG A 81 16.40 -4.07 6.60
CA ARG A 81 15.34 -5.07 6.76
C ARG A 81 14.76 -5.52 5.43
N GLY A 82 15.11 -4.83 4.34
CA GLY A 82 14.72 -5.12 2.97
C GLY A 82 13.95 -3.97 2.33
N THR A 83 13.15 -4.31 1.33
CA THR A 83 12.34 -3.36 0.58
C THR A 83 10.86 -3.53 0.95
N HIS A 84 10.22 -2.44 1.34
CA HIS A 84 8.81 -2.43 1.74
C HIS A 84 8.13 -1.11 1.40
N ILE A 85 6.81 -1.15 1.33
CA ILE A 85 5.95 0.02 1.12
C ILE A 85 5.42 0.46 2.48
N GLU A 86 5.61 1.73 2.82
CA GLU A 86 4.99 2.36 3.99
C GLU A 86 3.80 3.20 3.55
N PHE A 87 2.64 2.88 4.10
CA PHE A 87 1.43 3.68 3.94
C PHE A 87 1.22 4.50 5.21
N ALA A 88 1.04 5.80 5.03
CA ALA A 88 0.76 6.70 6.14
C ALA A 88 -0.63 6.43 6.72
N ALA A 89 -0.79 6.52 8.04
CA ALA A 89 -2.13 6.50 8.64
C ALA A 89 -2.97 7.71 8.16
N ALA A 90 -4.29 7.53 8.22
CA ALA A 90 -5.27 8.55 7.83
C ALA A 90 -5.04 9.89 8.54
N ASN A 91 -5.28 11.00 7.82
CA ASN A 91 -5.29 12.35 8.38
C ASN A 91 -4.01 12.81 9.11
N LEU A 92 -2.86 12.22 8.79
CA LEU A 92 -1.58 12.55 9.45
C LEU A 92 -0.99 13.91 9.07
N PHE A 93 -1.35 14.46 7.91
CA PHE A 93 -0.77 15.70 7.40
C PHE A 93 -1.86 16.75 7.14
N ASN A 94 -1.66 17.97 7.63
CA ASN A 94 -2.51 19.13 7.32
C ASN A 94 -2.19 19.73 5.93
N GLY A 95 -2.03 18.87 4.91
CA GLY A 95 -1.57 19.27 3.58
C GLY A 95 -1.25 18.08 2.67
N ARG A 96 -0.74 18.36 1.47
CA ARG A 96 -0.29 17.32 0.52
C ARG A 96 0.97 16.66 1.06
N TYR A 97 0.93 15.35 1.29
CA TYR A 97 2.13 14.55 1.56
C TYR A 97 2.97 14.49 0.28
N ASP A 98 4.22 14.92 0.35
CA ASP A 98 5.15 15.03 -0.79
C ASP A 98 6.13 13.84 -0.88
N CYS A 99 5.93 12.83 -0.02
CA CYS A 99 6.83 11.69 0.16
C CYS A 99 8.26 12.04 0.60
N ALA A 100 8.55 13.32 0.93
CA ALA A 100 9.87 13.75 1.39
C ALA A 100 10.10 13.38 2.86
N ASP A 101 9.07 13.56 3.69
CA ASP A 101 9.12 13.23 5.11
C ASP A 101 8.61 11.82 5.39
N ALA A 102 9.14 11.18 6.43
CA ALA A 102 8.62 9.92 6.92
C ALA A 102 7.27 10.14 7.64
N PRO A 103 6.23 9.33 7.34
CA PRO A 103 5.04 9.36 8.17
C PRO A 103 5.40 8.86 9.58
N PRO A 104 4.87 9.47 10.65
CA PRO A 104 5.21 9.09 12.02
C PRO A 104 4.73 7.68 12.38
N TYR A 105 3.66 7.19 11.75
CA TYR A 105 3.16 5.82 11.92
C TYR A 105 2.25 5.41 10.76
N GLY A 106 1.99 4.11 10.66
CA GLY A 106 1.15 3.54 9.62
C GLY A 106 1.28 2.02 9.52
N PHE A 107 1.07 1.49 8.32
CA PHE A 107 1.34 0.08 8.05
C PHE A 107 2.37 -0.08 6.93
N ARG A 108 3.08 -1.20 7.02
CA ARG A 108 4.15 -1.58 6.13
C ARG A 108 3.79 -2.88 5.44
N LEU A 109 3.92 -2.90 4.12
CA LEU A 109 3.75 -4.06 3.27
C LEU A 109 5.10 -4.47 2.69
N GLN A 110 5.50 -5.71 2.94
CA GLN A 110 6.70 -6.32 2.36
C GLN A 110 6.30 -7.53 1.53
N ILE A 111 6.89 -7.67 0.33
CA ILE A 111 6.58 -8.77 -0.60
C ILE A 111 7.68 -9.83 -0.64
N GLN A 112 8.93 -9.45 -0.40
CA GLN A 112 10.08 -10.36 -0.42
C GLN A 112 10.74 -10.42 0.95
N PRO A 113 11.04 -11.64 1.47
CA PRO A 113 10.88 -12.96 0.84
C PRO A 113 9.43 -13.49 0.87
N SER A 114 8.60 -13.04 1.80
CA SER A 114 7.19 -13.43 1.94
C SER A 114 6.28 -12.20 1.99
N ILE A 115 4.99 -12.38 1.74
CA ILE A 115 4.00 -11.32 1.98
C ILE A 115 3.93 -11.11 3.50
N GLN A 116 4.28 -9.92 3.97
CA GLN A 116 4.19 -9.53 5.36
C GLN A 116 3.51 -8.17 5.48
N LEU A 117 2.63 -8.09 6.47
CA LEU A 117 1.90 -6.88 6.83
C LEU A 117 2.18 -6.60 8.30
N SER A 118 2.64 -5.39 8.59
CA SER A 118 2.98 -4.97 9.95
C SER A 118 2.62 -3.51 10.16
N THR A 119 2.49 -3.09 11.41
CA THR A 119 2.42 -1.66 11.76
C THR A 119 3.83 -1.13 12.01
N PHE A 120 4.03 0.17 11.79
CA PHE A 120 5.25 0.87 12.18
C PHE A 120 4.90 2.16 12.91
N SER A 121 5.82 2.60 13.75
CA SER A 121 5.85 3.93 14.33
C SER A 121 7.30 4.36 14.50
N TYR A 122 7.58 5.62 14.18
CA TYR A 122 8.87 6.25 14.40
C TYR A 122 8.77 7.19 15.61
N PRO A 123 9.82 7.28 16.45
CA PRO A 123 9.87 8.30 17.48
C PRO A 123 9.91 9.68 16.83
N VAL A 124 9.00 10.55 17.28
CA VAL A 124 8.91 11.97 16.94
C VAL A 124 9.77 12.83 17.85
#